data_AF-A0A0K8MFJ5-F1
#
_entry.id   AF-A0A0K8MFJ5-F1
#
_cell.length_a   1.000
_cell.length_b   1.000
_cell.length_c   1.000
_cell.angle_alpha   90.00
_cell.angle_beta   90.00
_cell.angle_gamma   90.00
#
_symmetry.space_group_name_H-M   'P 1'
#
loop_
_entity.id
_entity.type
_entity.pdbx_description
1 polymer ?
#
loop_
_entity_poly.entity_id
_entity_poly.type
_entity_poly.pdbx_seq_one_letter_code
_entity_poly.pdbx_strand_id
1 'polypeptide(L)'
;MCPQRFNPKHIAEYKRELGSYGYAGQYQQRPSPADGGIFKKSWFPWWKSPEVPPLYGVVQSWDTAYSEKPTSDYSACTTWGLWKDNHDVDNMVLLGIWRGRVEYHELLKRAKRLHFDYRDTDKEKNPALKGREVHICLIEATGFGDQLIRDLTVAGIAPTPYHPKKHGDKIRRAHLVSPLIEDGRVWLPAQPPHYTTLLPFAQELEHYAILFPRSDSRDVIDTLTQALIHLRNGFNIGLKEDQEDDDPLPPTKPMKAY
;
A
#
# COMPACT_ATOMS: atom_id res chain seq x y z
N MET A 1 4.48 26.45 -27.20
CA MET A 1 3.68 26.56 -25.96
C MET A 1 2.29 27.04 -26.34
N CYS A 2 1.25 26.23 -26.08
CA CYS A 2 -0.14 26.62 -26.33
C CYS A 2 -0.91 26.51 -25.00
N PRO A 3 -1.27 27.64 -24.35
CA PRO A 3 -1.77 27.67 -22.97
C PRO A 3 -3.31 27.55 -22.87
N GLN A 4 -3.93 26.59 -23.57
CA GLN A 4 -5.40 26.47 -23.64
C GLN A 4 -5.95 25.04 -23.50
N ARG A 5 -5.18 24.08 -22.97
CA ARG A 5 -5.62 22.67 -22.85
C ARG A 5 -5.64 22.05 -21.45
N PHE A 6 -5.40 22.81 -20.38
CA PHE A 6 -5.43 22.26 -19.03
C PHE A 6 -6.29 23.09 -18.08
N ASN A 7 -7.29 22.42 -17.49
CA ASN A 7 -8.17 22.93 -16.44
C ASN A 7 -7.32 23.43 -15.25
N PRO A 8 -7.61 24.60 -14.66
CA PRO A 8 -6.87 25.13 -13.50
C PRO A 8 -6.76 24.14 -12.31
N LYS A 9 -7.75 23.26 -12.12
CA LYS A 9 -7.70 22.19 -11.09
C LYS A 9 -6.61 21.15 -11.37
N HIS A 10 -6.48 20.69 -12.61
CA HIS A 10 -5.42 19.75 -13.00
C HIS A 10 -4.02 20.36 -12.83
N ILE A 11 -3.84 21.66 -13.04
CA ILE A 11 -2.53 22.31 -12.85
C ILE A 11 -2.16 22.37 -11.36
N ALA A 12 -3.13 22.53 -10.46
CA ALA A 12 -2.91 22.50 -9.02
C ALA A 12 -2.62 21.08 -8.50
N GLU A 13 -3.34 20.07 -9.01
CA GLU A 13 -3.05 18.65 -8.74
C GLU A 13 -1.68 18.23 -9.27
N TYR A 14 -1.33 18.57 -10.52
CA TYR A 14 0.01 18.31 -11.07
C TYR A 14 1.10 19.01 -10.26
N LYS A 15 0.90 20.27 -9.85
CA LYS A 15 1.86 21.00 -9.01
C LYS A 15 2.00 20.40 -7.61
N ARG A 16 0.96 19.74 -7.10
CA ARG A 16 0.93 19.11 -5.78
C ARG A 16 1.47 17.67 -5.80
N GLU A 17 1.17 16.89 -6.84
CA GLU A 17 1.76 15.56 -7.10
C GLU A 17 3.26 15.63 -7.37
N LEU A 18 3.73 16.73 -7.98
CA LEU A 18 5.15 16.98 -8.21
C LEU A 18 5.91 17.22 -6.89
N GLY A 19 5.24 17.67 -5.82
CA GLY A 19 5.87 17.98 -4.52
C GLY A 19 7.08 18.92 -4.64
N SER A 20 7.80 19.13 -3.55
CA SER A 20 8.98 20.02 -3.52
C SER A 20 10.09 19.59 -4.51
N TYR A 21 10.06 18.34 -4.98
CA TYR A 21 11.08 17.76 -5.86
C TYR A 21 10.78 17.85 -7.36
N GLY A 22 9.51 17.81 -7.77
CA GLY A 22 9.13 17.90 -9.19
C GLY A 22 9.29 19.31 -9.76
N TYR A 23 9.31 20.35 -8.91
CA TYR A 23 9.71 21.70 -9.30
C TYR A 23 11.25 21.88 -9.30
N ALA A 24 11.97 21.21 -8.41
CA ALA A 24 13.44 21.27 -8.34
C ALA A 24 14.13 20.46 -9.46
N GLY A 25 13.53 19.35 -9.91
CA GLY A 25 14.16 18.43 -10.87
C GLY A 25 14.33 18.98 -12.29
N GLN A 26 13.51 19.94 -12.73
CA GLN A 26 13.67 20.59 -14.05
C GLN A 26 14.43 21.93 -14.00
N TYR A 27 14.59 22.56 -12.84
CA TYR A 27 15.18 23.92 -12.76
C TYR A 27 16.18 24.19 -11.63
N GLN A 28 16.51 23.22 -10.76
CA GLN A 28 17.52 23.43 -9.73
C GLN A 28 18.44 22.21 -9.58
N GLN A 29 19.64 22.32 -10.14
CA GLN A 29 20.80 21.57 -9.65
C GLN A 29 21.14 22.00 -8.21
N ARG A 30 20.38 21.51 -7.23
CA ARG A 30 20.80 21.57 -5.82
C ARG A 30 20.59 20.21 -5.16
N PRO A 31 21.68 19.49 -4.81
CA PRO A 31 21.58 18.29 -4.01
C PRO A 31 21.02 18.67 -2.64
N SER A 32 20.03 17.92 -2.15
CA SER A 32 19.71 17.97 -0.72
C SER A 32 20.95 17.55 0.07
N PRO A 33 21.24 18.17 1.23
CA PRO A 33 22.42 17.82 2.03
C PRO A 33 22.42 16.33 2.37
N ALA A 34 23.59 15.69 2.25
CA ALA A 34 23.81 14.25 2.45
C ALA A 34 23.64 13.76 3.90
N ASP A 35 22.99 14.53 4.78
CA ASP A 35 23.04 14.33 6.24
C ASP A 35 21.66 14.21 6.94
N GLY A 36 20.57 14.05 6.17
CA GLY A 36 19.24 13.71 6.70
C GLY A 36 18.65 12.51 5.96
N GLY A 37 17.92 11.63 6.66
CA GLY A 37 17.20 10.51 6.03
C GLY A 37 16.24 10.94 4.93
N ILE A 38 15.88 10.03 4.02
CA ILE A 38 15.05 10.35 2.85
C ILE A 38 13.63 10.78 3.25
N PHE A 39 13.11 10.21 4.34
CA PHE A 39 11.80 10.55 4.90
C PHE A 39 11.95 11.31 6.22
N LYS A 40 11.05 12.25 6.48
CA LYS A 40 11.01 13.03 7.73
C LYS A 40 9.84 12.59 8.59
N LYS A 41 10.03 12.58 9.91
CA LYS A 41 8.98 12.28 10.90
C LYS A 41 7.72 13.11 10.68
N SER A 42 7.89 14.41 10.47
CA SER A 42 6.80 15.37 10.30
C SER A 42 5.95 15.15 9.05
N TRP A 43 6.40 14.32 8.11
CA TRP A 43 5.66 13.99 6.88
C TRP A 43 4.58 12.91 7.12
N PHE A 44 4.63 12.21 8.24
CA PHE A 44 3.64 11.19 8.58
C PHE A 44 2.60 11.76 9.53
N PRO A 45 1.42 12.20 9.06
CA PRO A 45 0.34 12.60 9.94
C PRO A 45 -0.16 11.42 10.78
N TRP A 46 -0.62 11.74 12.00
CA TRP A 46 -1.09 10.75 12.95
C TRP A 46 -2.61 10.60 12.86
N TRP A 47 -3.07 9.36 12.74
CA TRP A 47 -4.49 9.03 12.81
C TRP A 47 -4.90 8.86 14.29
N LYS A 48 -5.72 9.78 14.79
CA LYS A 48 -6.07 9.91 16.22
C LYS A 48 -7.54 9.55 16.50
N SER A 49 -7.97 8.41 15.97
CA SER A 49 -9.33 7.89 16.13
C SER A 49 -9.26 6.38 16.33
N PRO A 50 -10.15 5.77 17.13
CA PRO A 50 -10.18 4.31 17.29
C PRO A 50 -10.69 3.63 16.01
N GLU A 51 -11.49 4.34 15.21
CA GLU A 51 -12.01 3.88 13.93
C GLU A 51 -11.15 4.45 12.80
N VAL A 52 -10.84 3.60 11.83
CA VAL A 52 -10.20 3.99 10.57
C VAL A 52 -11.22 4.72 9.68
N PRO A 53 -10.80 5.58 8.74
CA PRO A 53 -11.74 6.28 7.86
C PRO A 53 -12.51 5.27 6.99
N PRO A 54 -13.63 5.70 6.36
CA PRO A 54 -14.29 4.92 5.32
C PRO A 54 -13.29 4.58 4.22
N LEU A 55 -12.86 3.33 4.19
CA LEU A 55 -11.94 2.86 3.18
C LEU A 55 -12.69 2.68 1.85
N TYR A 56 -12.01 2.74 0.72
CA TYR A 56 -12.50 2.23 -0.56
C TYR A 56 -11.68 1.03 -1.06
N GLY A 57 -10.55 0.74 -0.39
CA GLY A 57 -9.74 -0.43 -0.69
C GLY A 57 -8.76 -0.76 0.43
N VAL A 58 -8.25 -1.99 0.41
CA VAL A 58 -7.18 -2.45 1.29
C VAL A 58 -6.07 -3.04 0.42
N VAL A 59 -4.84 -2.58 0.64
CA VAL A 59 -3.64 -3.01 -0.09
C VAL A 59 -2.70 -3.71 0.87
N GLN A 60 -2.25 -4.90 0.49
CA GLN A 60 -1.10 -5.56 1.11
C GLN A 60 0.09 -5.47 0.17
N SER A 61 1.26 -5.26 0.75
CA SER A 61 2.52 -5.21 0.02
C SER A 61 3.52 -6.10 0.71
N TRP A 62 3.95 -7.15 0.00
CA TRP A 62 4.86 -8.18 0.47
C TRP A 62 6.24 -8.00 -0.16
N ASP A 63 7.25 -7.99 0.70
CA ASP A 63 8.66 -8.19 0.37
C ASP A 63 9.08 -9.53 0.98
N THR A 64 9.45 -10.47 0.12
CA THR A 64 9.78 -11.83 0.52
C THR A 64 11.27 -12.04 0.39
N ALA A 65 11.95 -12.31 1.49
CA ALA A 65 13.37 -12.60 1.48
C ALA A 65 13.65 -14.10 1.60
N TYR A 66 14.82 -14.52 1.11
CA TYR A 66 15.28 -15.91 1.19
C TYR A 66 16.69 -16.04 1.73
N SER A 67 16.87 -16.98 2.64
CA SER A 67 18.10 -17.77 2.71
C SER A 67 17.76 -19.21 3.12
N GLU A 68 18.57 -20.18 2.67
CA GLU A 68 18.46 -21.63 3.02
C GLU A 68 18.65 -21.93 4.51
N LYS A 69 19.00 -20.93 5.31
CA LYS A 69 19.34 -21.12 6.72
C LYS A 69 18.20 -20.64 7.62
N PRO A 70 17.92 -21.31 8.75
CA PRO A 70 16.91 -20.89 9.73
C PRO A 70 17.13 -19.49 10.35
N THR A 71 18.24 -18.84 10.04
CA THR A 71 18.59 -17.46 10.40
C THR A 71 18.35 -16.50 9.22
N SER A 72 17.30 -16.75 8.43
CA SER A 72 17.06 -16.09 7.14
C SER A 72 16.80 -14.59 7.25
N ASP A 73 16.89 -13.92 6.09
CA ASP A 73 16.47 -12.54 5.93
C ASP A 73 14.96 -12.40 6.24
N TYR A 74 14.56 -11.21 6.70
CA TYR A 74 13.18 -10.96 7.07
C TYR A 74 12.29 -10.89 5.83
N SER A 75 11.13 -11.57 5.89
CA SER A 75 10.00 -11.22 5.03
C SER A 75 9.12 -10.20 5.76
N ALA A 76 8.55 -9.26 5.01
CA ALA A 76 7.69 -8.22 5.54
C ALA A 76 6.41 -8.07 4.72
N CYS A 77 5.35 -7.67 5.41
CA CYS A 77 4.09 -7.25 4.81
C CYS A 77 3.62 -5.98 5.50
N THR A 78 3.33 -4.93 4.73
CA THR A 78 2.55 -3.78 5.22
C THR A 78 1.14 -3.81 4.65
N THR A 79 0.15 -3.54 5.49
CA THR A 79 -1.26 -3.42 5.08
C THR A 79 -1.73 -1.99 5.21
N TRP A 80 -2.36 -1.48 4.14
CA TRP A 80 -2.78 -0.10 3.99
C TRP A 80 -4.25 -0.01 3.67
N GLY A 81 -4.96 0.87 4.37
CA GLY A 81 -6.33 1.25 4.05
C GLY A 81 -6.31 2.48 3.15
N LEU A 82 -7.00 2.40 2.02
CA LEU A 82 -7.12 3.51 1.08
C LEU A 82 -8.40 4.27 1.35
N TRP A 83 -8.32 5.58 1.43
CA TRP A 83 -9.45 6.45 1.73
C TRP A 83 -9.28 7.80 1.07
N LYS A 84 -10.39 8.53 0.93
CA LYS A 84 -10.40 9.89 0.39
C LYS A 84 -10.72 10.88 1.49
N ASP A 85 -9.99 12.00 1.51
CA ASP A 85 -10.34 13.11 2.40
C ASP A 85 -11.54 13.90 1.87
N ASN A 86 -11.95 14.93 2.62
CA ASN A 86 -13.09 15.79 2.24
C ASN A 86 -12.85 16.59 0.95
N HIS A 87 -11.63 16.56 0.40
CA HIS A 87 -11.24 17.20 -0.85
C HIS A 87 -11.03 16.20 -1.99
N ASP A 88 -11.50 14.95 -1.83
CA ASP A 88 -11.41 13.86 -2.80
C ASP A 88 -9.95 13.37 -3.07
N VAL A 89 -9.01 13.76 -2.20
CA VAL A 89 -7.60 13.38 -2.34
C VAL A 89 -7.38 11.98 -1.79
N ASP A 90 -6.70 11.13 -2.56
CA ASP A 90 -6.33 9.78 -2.14
C ASP A 90 -5.26 9.80 -1.04
N ASN A 91 -5.57 9.09 0.04
CA ASN A 91 -4.73 8.92 1.21
C ASN A 91 -4.62 7.43 1.55
N MET A 92 -3.55 7.04 2.25
CA MET A 92 -3.43 5.74 2.87
C MET A 92 -3.27 5.87 4.38
N VAL A 93 -3.83 4.92 5.12
CA VAL A 93 -3.60 4.75 6.56
C VAL A 93 -3.02 3.36 6.82
N LEU A 94 -1.98 3.28 7.64
CA LEU A 94 -1.37 2.01 8.01
C LEU A 94 -2.35 1.21 8.89
N LEU A 95 -2.68 0.00 8.46
CA LEU A 95 -3.58 -0.92 9.18
C LEU A 95 -2.84 -1.99 9.96
N GLY A 96 -1.64 -2.36 9.51
CA GLY A 96 -0.83 -3.36 10.19
C GLY A 96 0.51 -3.60 9.48
N ILE A 97 1.42 -4.20 10.23
CA ILE A 97 2.71 -4.69 9.74
C ILE A 97 2.88 -6.10 10.25
N TRP A 98 3.30 -6.99 9.37
CA TRP A 98 3.84 -8.28 9.74
C TRP A 98 5.29 -8.35 9.28
N ARG A 99 6.15 -8.91 10.12
CA ARG A 99 7.56 -9.12 9.81
C ARG A 99 8.03 -10.41 10.47
N GLY A 100 8.71 -11.27 9.73
CA GLY A 100 9.09 -12.58 10.25
C GLY A 100 10.25 -13.23 9.49
N ARG A 101 11.06 -13.98 10.24
CA ARG A 101 12.01 -14.96 9.71
C ARG A 101 11.34 -16.32 9.80
N VAL A 102 10.73 -16.73 8.70
CA VAL A 102 9.92 -17.94 8.66
C VAL A 102 10.27 -18.75 7.42
N GLU A 103 10.08 -20.06 7.52
CA GLU A 103 10.17 -20.94 6.35
C GLU A 103 8.98 -20.71 5.41
N TYR A 104 9.12 -21.16 4.17
CA TYR A 104 8.15 -20.90 3.11
C TYR A 104 6.72 -21.34 3.45
N HIS A 105 6.55 -22.51 4.08
CA HIS A 105 5.22 -23.01 4.47
C HIS A 105 4.50 -22.07 5.45
N GLU A 106 5.25 -21.54 6.42
CA GLU A 106 4.70 -20.59 7.38
C GLU A 106 4.47 -19.21 6.75
N LEU A 107 5.31 -18.79 5.79
CA LEU A 107 5.07 -17.59 4.98
C LEU A 107 3.76 -17.71 4.18
N LEU A 108 3.55 -18.84 3.50
CA LEU A 108 2.33 -19.08 2.71
C LEU A 108 1.08 -19.10 3.59
N LYS A 109 1.14 -19.79 4.74
CA LYS A 109 0.05 -19.75 5.73
C LYS A 109 -0.23 -18.33 6.20
N ARG A 110 0.82 -17.57 6.53
CA ARG A 110 0.70 -16.19 6.98
C ARG A 110 0.04 -15.31 5.93
N ALA A 111 0.49 -15.40 4.68
CA ALA A 111 -0.05 -14.61 3.59
C ALA A 111 -1.54 -14.89 3.37
N LYS A 112 -1.96 -16.16 3.42
CA LYS A 112 -3.39 -16.52 3.36
C LYS A 112 -4.18 -15.94 4.52
N ARG A 113 -3.68 -16.09 5.75
CA ARG A 113 -4.34 -15.59 6.95
C ARG A 113 -4.53 -14.08 6.90
N LEU A 114 -3.46 -13.34 6.61
CA LEU A 114 -3.49 -11.89 6.51
C LEU A 114 -4.33 -11.39 5.32
N HIS A 115 -4.46 -12.16 4.24
CA HIS A 115 -5.33 -11.80 3.12
C HIS A 115 -6.81 -11.77 3.52
N PHE A 116 -7.27 -12.79 4.26
CA PHE A 116 -8.66 -12.88 4.71
C PHE A 116 -8.93 -12.08 5.98
N ASP A 117 -7.92 -11.88 6.81
CA ASP A 117 -7.98 -11.08 8.03
C ASP A 117 -6.66 -10.35 8.26
N TYR A 118 -6.55 -9.13 7.73
CA TYR A 118 -5.33 -8.34 7.88
C TYR A 118 -5.04 -7.89 9.32
N ARG A 119 -5.97 -8.11 10.26
CA ARG A 119 -5.75 -7.85 11.69
C ARG A 119 -5.28 -9.09 12.44
N ASP A 120 -5.03 -10.21 11.77
CA ASP A 120 -4.62 -11.45 12.42
C ASP A 120 -3.28 -11.29 13.16
N THR A 121 -3.30 -11.51 14.46
CA THR A 121 -2.13 -11.41 15.36
C THR A 121 -1.59 -12.76 15.81
N ASP A 122 -2.14 -13.87 15.32
CA ASP A 122 -2.01 -15.26 15.82
C ASP A 122 -2.48 -15.53 17.26
N LYS A 123 -2.65 -14.50 18.09
CA LYS A 123 -2.97 -14.66 19.51
C LYS A 123 -4.46 -14.86 19.71
N GLU A 124 -5.25 -14.05 19.03
CA GLU A 124 -6.71 -14.05 19.12
C GLU A 124 -7.31 -14.07 17.72
N LYS A 125 -8.33 -14.91 17.52
CA LYS A 125 -9.08 -14.92 16.28
C LYS A 125 -9.95 -13.67 16.25
N ASN A 126 -9.73 -12.77 15.29
CA ASN A 126 -10.63 -11.63 15.14
C ASN A 126 -12.05 -12.14 14.83
N PRO A 127 -13.09 -11.41 15.27
CA PRO A 127 -14.46 -11.72 14.87
C PRO A 127 -14.52 -11.82 13.35
N ALA A 128 -15.09 -12.92 12.84
CA ALA A 128 -15.29 -13.09 11.41
C ALA A 128 -16.01 -11.86 10.86
N LEU A 129 -15.50 -11.28 9.77
CA LEU A 129 -16.03 -10.09 9.09
C LEU A 129 -15.65 -8.72 9.68
N LYS A 130 -14.80 -8.62 10.71
CA LYS A 130 -14.38 -7.28 11.19
C LYS A 130 -13.37 -6.58 10.27
N GLY A 131 -12.78 -7.27 9.30
CA GLY A 131 -11.88 -6.72 8.28
C GLY A 131 -12.53 -6.70 6.90
N ARG A 132 -12.27 -5.65 6.11
CA ARG A 132 -12.54 -5.68 4.67
C ARG A 132 -11.57 -6.64 3.97
N GLU A 133 -12.03 -7.30 2.93
CA GLU A 133 -11.17 -8.13 2.08
C GLU A 133 -9.98 -7.32 1.57
N VAL A 134 -8.82 -7.95 1.45
CA VAL A 134 -7.65 -7.34 0.82
C VAL A 134 -7.90 -7.26 -0.68
N HIS A 135 -8.09 -6.03 -1.18
CA HIS A 135 -8.46 -5.79 -2.58
C HIS A 135 -7.25 -5.96 -3.51
N ILE A 136 -6.06 -5.60 -3.02
CA ILE A 136 -4.81 -5.67 -3.78
C ILE A 136 -3.76 -6.35 -2.91
N CYS A 137 -3.19 -7.43 -3.40
CA CYS A 137 -2.07 -8.13 -2.76
C CYS A 137 -0.84 -8.02 -3.66
N LEU A 138 0.05 -7.06 -3.40
CA LEU A 138 1.30 -6.86 -4.13
C LEU A 138 2.37 -7.79 -3.57
N ILE A 139 3.08 -8.50 -4.45
CA ILE A 139 4.20 -9.37 -4.07
C ILE A 139 5.37 -9.08 -5.01
N GLU A 140 6.55 -8.82 -4.46
CA GLU A 140 7.76 -8.71 -5.29
C GLU A 140 7.98 -10.01 -6.07
N ALA A 141 7.99 -9.94 -7.40
CA ALA A 141 8.12 -11.08 -8.30
C ALA A 141 9.60 -11.43 -8.53
N THR A 142 10.26 -11.91 -7.48
CA THR A 142 11.64 -12.40 -7.55
C THR A 142 11.80 -13.68 -6.70
N GLY A 143 12.19 -14.78 -7.34
CA GLY A 143 12.53 -16.03 -6.65
C GLY A 143 11.33 -16.64 -5.90
N PHE A 144 11.32 -16.53 -4.57
CA PHE A 144 10.23 -17.03 -3.72
C PHE A 144 8.94 -16.26 -3.88
N GLY A 145 9.00 -14.98 -4.27
CA GLY A 145 7.82 -14.21 -4.59
C GLY A 145 7.02 -14.83 -5.73
N ASP A 146 7.68 -15.36 -6.76
CA ASP A 146 7.03 -16.07 -7.86
C ASP A 146 6.33 -17.36 -7.39
N GLN A 147 6.94 -18.08 -6.46
CA GLN A 147 6.34 -19.28 -5.87
C GLN A 147 5.14 -18.91 -4.98
N LEU A 148 5.27 -17.88 -4.15
CA LEU A 148 4.17 -17.36 -3.32
C LEU A 148 2.99 -16.89 -4.17
N ILE A 149 3.24 -16.19 -5.28
CA ILE A 149 2.20 -15.78 -6.23
C ILE A 149 1.44 -17.00 -6.78
N ARG A 150 2.15 -18.05 -7.22
CA ARG A 150 1.53 -19.29 -7.72
C ARG A 150 0.67 -19.96 -6.66
N ASP A 151 1.21 -20.18 -5.48
CA ASP A 151 0.53 -20.95 -4.43
C ASP A 151 -0.64 -20.20 -3.79
N LEU A 152 -0.59 -18.87 -3.77
CA LEU A 152 -1.74 -18.02 -3.42
C LEU A 152 -2.82 -18.07 -4.50
N THR A 153 -2.42 -18.04 -5.78
CA THR A 153 -3.36 -18.14 -6.92
C THR A 153 -4.13 -19.46 -6.88
N VAL A 154 -3.46 -20.58 -6.61
CA VAL A 154 -4.11 -21.88 -6.40
C VAL A 154 -5.08 -21.86 -5.22
N ALA A 155 -4.82 -21.04 -4.20
CA ALA A 155 -5.67 -20.87 -3.03
C ALA A 155 -6.83 -19.87 -3.24
N GLY A 156 -7.05 -19.38 -4.45
CA GLY A 156 -8.13 -18.44 -4.79
C GLY A 156 -7.80 -16.97 -4.49
N ILE A 157 -6.57 -16.64 -4.14
CA ILE A 157 -6.10 -15.28 -3.92
C ILE A 157 -5.32 -14.87 -5.16
N ALA A 158 -5.67 -13.78 -5.85
CA ALA A 158 -4.98 -13.35 -7.07
C ALA A 158 -3.99 -12.21 -6.76
N PRO A 159 -2.70 -12.48 -6.47
CA PRO A 159 -1.75 -11.43 -6.13
C PRO A 159 -1.28 -10.72 -7.40
N THR A 160 -0.98 -9.43 -7.27
CA THR A 160 -0.41 -8.60 -8.33
C THR A 160 1.12 -8.63 -8.24
N PRO A 161 1.82 -9.16 -9.26
CA PRO A 161 3.28 -9.21 -9.28
C PRO A 161 3.90 -7.80 -9.37
N TYR A 162 4.79 -7.46 -8.46
CA TYR A 162 5.56 -6.21 -8.47
C TYR A 162 7.00 -6.45 -8.93
N HIS A 163 7.50 -5.60 -9.83
CA HIS A 163 8.84 -5.73 -10.38
C HIS A 163 9.68 -4.49 -10.05
N PRO A 164 10.47 -4.50 -8.95
CA PRO A 164 11.17 -3.32 -8.44
C PRO A 164 12.16 -2.72 -9.45
N LYS A 165 12.78 -3.58 -10.27
CA LYS A 165 13.79 -3.18 -11.27
C LYS A 165 13.27 -2.16 -12.29
N LYS A 166 11.95 -2.09 -12.53
CA LYS A 166 11.33 -1.09 -13.42
C LYS A 166 11.43 0.34 -12.87
N HIS A 167 11.69 0.50 -11.56
CA HIS A 167 11.69 1.79 -10.86
C HIS A 167 13.08 2.19 -10.34
N GLY A 168 14.12 1.42 -10.69
CA GLY A 168 15.50 1.63 -10.25
C GLY A 168 15.83 1.04 -8.89
N ASP A 169 16.94 1.49 -8.30
CA ASP A 169 17.40 1.03 -6.99
C ASP A 169 16.49 1.50 -5.83
N LYS A 170 16.76 1.00 -4.62
CA LYS A 170 15.94 1.29 -3.44
C LYS A 170 15.86 2.79 -3.12
N ILE A 171 17.00 3.49 -3.27
CA ILE A 171 17.09 4.94 -3.02
C ILE A 171 16.22 5.70 -4.02
N ARG A 172 16.30 5.37 -5.31
CA ARG A 172 15.46 5.97 -6.35
C ARG A 172 13.98 5.70 -6.10
N ARG A 173 13.60 4.47 -5.72
CA ARG A 173 12.21 4.13 -5.36
C ARG A 173 11.70 4.95 -4.18
N ALA A 174 12.51 5.15 -3.15
CA ALA A 174 12.16 6.01 -2.03
C ALA A 174 11.94 7.46 -2.49
N HIS A 175 12.84 8.03 -3.28
CA HIS A 175 12.67 9.38 -3.84
C HIS A 175 11.45 9.51 -4.76
N LEU A 176 11.06 8.45 -5.47
CA LEU A 176 9.86 8.45 -6.32
C LEU A 176 8.56 8.62 -5.52
N VAL A 177 8.55 8.23 -4.25
CA VAL A 177 7.36 8.28 -3.39
C VAL A 177 7.42 9.37 -2.32
N SER A 178 8.61 9.93 -2.05
CA SER A 178 8.78 11.03 -1.08
C SER A 178 7.78 12.18 -1.26
N PRO A 179 7.43 12.65 -2.48
CA PRO A 179 6.43 13.71 -2.65
C PRO A 179 5.05 13.38 -2.05
N LEU A 180 4.60 12.12 -2.15
CA LEU A 180 3.31 11.70 -1.59
C LEU A 180 3.33 11.68 -0.06
N ILE A 181 4.45 11.25 0.52
CA ILE A 181 4.63 11.24 1.97
C ILE A 181 4.76 12.69 2.47
N GLU A 182 5.55 13.52 1.79
CA GLU A 182 5.73 14.95 2.13
C GLU A 182 4.40 15.73 2.07
N ASP A 183 3.50 15.41 1.13
CA ASP A 183 2.14 15.98 1.04
C ASP A 183 1.19 15.47 2.15
N GLY A 184 1.67 14.61 3.06
CA GLY A 184 0.90 14.10 4.19
C GLY A 184 -0.11 13.02 3.80
N ARG A 185 0.11 12.28 2.72
CA ARG A 185 -0.84 11.26 2.24
C ARG A 185 -0.72 9.90 2.94
N VAL A 186 0.25 9.75 3.85
CA VAL A 186 0.54 8.48 4.53
C VAL A 186 0.35 8.63 6.04
N TRP A 187 -0.75 8.08 6.53
CA TRP A 187 -1.19 8.25 7.92
C TRP A 187 -0.76 7.06 8.78
N LEU A 188 -0.28 7.37 9.98
CA LEU A 188 0.15 6.37 10.97
C LEU A 188 -0.79 6.38 12.18
N PRO A 189 -1.35 5.23 12.60
CA PRO A 189 -2.30 5.19 13.70
C PRO A 189 -1.64 5.44 15.06
N ALA A 190 -2.26 6.33 15.82
CA ALA A 190 -1.89 6.65 17.19
C ALA A 190 -2.63 5.77 18.21
N GLN A 191 -1.99 5.55 19.35
CA GLN A 191 -2.49 4.69 20.42
C GLN A 191 -3.58 5.40 21.22
N PRO A 192 -4.79 4.83 21.32
CA PRO A 192 -5.84 5.35 22.20
C PRO A 192 -5.48 5.13 23.69
N PRO A 193 -6.13 5.86 24.62
CA PRO A 193 -7.12 6.90 24.38
C PRO A 193 -6.51 8.29 24.15
N HIS A 194 -5.23 8.49 24.49
CA HIS A 194 -4.61 9.82 24.52
C HIS A 194 -3.98 10.26 23.20
N TYR A 195 -3.66 9.31 22.30
CA TYR A 195 -3.07 9.58 20.98
C TYR A 195 -1.78 10.43 21.01
N THR A 196 -1.00 10.27 22.08
CA THR A 196 0.30 10.92 22.30
C THR A 196 1.48 10.09 21.80
N THR A 197 1.25 8.82 21.48
CA THR A 197 2.20 7.89 20.91
C THR A 197 1.58 7.17 19.72
N LEU A 198 2.40 6.74 18.76
CA LEU A 198 1.96 5.85 17.68
C LEU A 198 1.68 4.44 18.21
N LEU A 199 0.85 3.64 17.53
CA LEU A 199 0.77 2.21 17.81
C LEU A 199 2.15 1.54 17.58
N PRO A 200 2.51 0.47 18.30
CA PRO A 200 3.84 -0.13 18.22
C PRO A 200 4.31 -0.46 16.80
N PHE A 201 3.45 -1.05 15.96
CA PHE A 201 3.78 -1.35 14.56
C PHE A 201 3.93 -0.08 13.70
N ALA A 202 3.19 0.99 14.02
CA ALA A 202 3.30 2.25 13.31
C ALA A 202 4.60 3.00 13.68
N GLN A 203 5.03 2.90 14.94
CA GLN A 203 6.34 3.38 15.39
C GLN A 203 7.48 2.66 14.67
N GLU A 204 7.36 1.35 14.47
CA GLU A 204 8.35 0.54 13.74
C GLU A 204 8.55 1.06 12.31
N LEU A 205 7.47 1.29 11.56
CA LEU A 205 7.57 1.86 10.21
C LEU A 205 8.09 3.29 10.21
N GLU A 206 7.62 4.16 11.11
CA GLU A 206 8.16 5.52 11.24
C GLU A 206 9.68 5.48 11.46
N HIS A 207 10.13 4.62 12.38
CA HIS A 207 11.54 4.45 12.72
C HIS A 207 12.38 3.99 11.52
N TYR A 208 11.94 2.95 10.82
CA TYR A 208 12.65 2.47 9.63
C TYR A 208 12.63 3.49 8.49
N ALA A 209 11.55 4.26 8.32
CA ALA A 209 11.45 5.26 7.27
C ALA A 209 12.42 6.42 7.51
N ILE A 210 12.50 6.93 8.74
CA ILE A 210 13.40 8.05 9.09
C ILE A 210 14.87 7.65 8.99
N LEU A 211 15.21 6.41 9.34
CA LEU A 211 16.59 5.92 9.28
C LEU A 211 17.02 5.48 7.87
N PHE A 212 16.11 5.35 6.92
CA PHE A 212 16.44 4.96 5.56
C PHE A 212 17.31 6.04 4.85
N PRO A 213 18.42 5.67 4.17
CA PRO A 213 18.84 4.32 3.78
C PRO A 213 19.83 3.63 4.75
N ARG A 214 20.09 4.21 5.93
CA ARG A 214 21.09 3.73 6.89
C ARG A 214 20.60 2.56 7.76
N SER A 215 19.30 2.25 7.79
CA SER A 215 18.73 1.16 8.60
C SER A 215 18.99 -0.23 8.03
N ASP A 216 19.19 -1.22 8.92
CA ASP A 216 19.33 -2.63 8.57
C ASP A 216 18.02 -3.30 8.12
N SER A 217 16.87 -2.78 8.59
CA SER A 217 15.55 -3.33 8.30
C SER A 217 14.94 -2.65 7.07
N ARG A 218 15.45 -3.02 5.90
CA ARG A 218 15.11 -2.43 4.60
C ARG A 218 13.79 -2.98 4.03
N ASP A 219 13.41 -4.17 4.44
CA ASP A 219 12.26 -4.93 3.96
C ASP A 219 10.92 -4.19 4.15
N VAL A 220 10.70 -3.58 5.33
CA VAL A 220 9.49 -2.78 5.57
C VAL A 220 9.40 -1.57 4.63
N ILE A 221 10.53 -0.93 4.30
CA ILE A 221 10.56 0.23 3.39
C ILE A 221 10.38 -0.19 1.94
N ASP A 222 10.85 -1.36 1.55
CA ASP A 222 10.54 -1.93 0.24
C ASP A 222 9.02 -2.14 0.10
N THR A 223 8.34 -2.68 1.13
CA THR A 223 6.88 -2.82 1.07
C THR A 223 6.13 -1.48 0.98
N LEU A 224 6.57 -0.46 1.73
CA LEU A 224 6.00 0.90 1.69
C LEU A 224 6.16 1.54 0.31
N THR A 225 7.37 1.51 -0.24
CA THR A 225 7.66 2.10 -1.57
C THR A 225 6.94 1.35 -2.67
N GLN A 226 6.86 0.02 -2.61
CA GLN A 226 6.07 -0.82 -3.52
C GLN A 226 4.59 -0.42 -3.52
N ALA A 227 3.98 -0.29 -2.34
CA ALA A 227 2.58 0.12 -2.21
C ALA A 227 2.34 1.50 -2.82
N LEU A 228 3.16 2.49 -2.45
CA LEU A 228 3.02 3.87 -2.93
C LEU A 228 3.28 4.02 -4.44
N ILE A 229 4.26 3.30 -4.98
CA ILE A 229 4.51 3.28 -6.44
C ILE A 229 3.30 2.70 -7.16
N HIS A 230 2.69 1.66 -6.61
CA HIS A 230 1.47 1.08 -7.18
C HIS A 230 0.33 2.10 -7.18
N LEU A 231 0.08 2.81 -6.07
CA LEU A 231 -0.98 3.83 -6.03
C LEU A 231 -0.73 4.99 -7.01
N ARG A 232 0.53 5.44 -7.12
CA ARG A 232 0.91 6.55 -8.01
C ARG A 232 0.65 6.24 -9.48
N ASN A 233 0.80 5.00 -9.91
CA ASN A 233 0.63 4.61 -11.31
C ASN A 233 -0.85 4.45 -11.73
N GLY A 234 -1.79 4.80 -10.85
CA GLY A 234 -3.22 4.76 -11.10
C GLY A 234 -3.84 3.45 -10.61
N PHE A 235 -4.91 3.60 -9.84
CA PHE A 235 -5.80 2.50 -9.48
C PHE A 235 -6.56 2.02 -10.71
N ASN A 236 -6.06 1.00 -11.41
CA ASN A 236 -6.93 0.11 -12.19
C ASN A 236 -7.62 -0.88 -11.23
N ILE A 237 -8.27 -0.37 -10.18
CA ILE A 237 -9.25 -1.17 -9.45
C ILE A 237 -10.45 -1.21 -10.38
N GLY A 238 -10.61 -2.33 -11.09
CA GLY A 238 -11.89 -2.69 -11.67
C GLY A 238 -12.86 -2.89 -10.51
N LEU A 239 -13.40 -1.78 -10.00
CA LEU A 239 -14.64 -1.80 -9.27
C LEU A 239 -15.61 -2.44 -10.24
N LYS A 240 -16.16 -3.61 -9.87
CA LYS A 240 -17.45 -3.99 -10.43
C LYS A 240 -18.35 -2.81 -10.08
N GLU A 241 -18.62 -1.95 -11.06
CA GLU A 241 -19.82 -1.13 -11.00
C GLU A 241 -20.93 -2.12 -10.69
N ASP A 242 -21.59 -1.94 -9.55
CA ASP A 242 -22.84 -2.60 -9.27
C ASP A 242 -23.72 -2.27 -10.47
N GLN A 243 -23.84 -3.22 -11.40
CA GLN A 243 -24.90 -3.17 -12.38
C GLN A 243 -26.16 -3.27 -11.53
N GLU A 244 -26.86 -2.15 -11.40
CA GLU A 244 -28.28 -2.18 -11.09
C GLU A 244 -28.90 -3.13 -12.12
N ASP A 245 -29.20 -4.35 -11.67
CA ASP A 245 -30.07 -5.30 -12.36
C ASP A 245 -31.46 -4.66 -12.42
N ASP A 246 -31.63 -3.71 -13.34
CA ASP A 246 -32.94 -3.22 -13.75
C ASP A 246 -33.34 -4.05 -14.98
N ASP A 247 -33.82 -5.26 -14.72
CA ASP A 247 -34.36 -6.16 -15.73
C ASP A 247 -35.88 -5.92 -15.86
N PRO A 248 -36.39 -5.43 -17.00
CA PRO A 248 -37.74 -5.76 -17.41
C PRO A 248 -37.66 -6.97 -18.35
N LEU A 249 -38.08 -8.12 -17.79
CA LEU A 249 -38.35 -9.37 -18.49
C LEU A 249 -38.95 -9.15 -19.90
N PRO A 250 -38.47 -9.83 -20.95
CA PRO A 250 -39.10 -9.75 -22.26
C PRO A 250 -40.48 -10.42 -22.25
N PRO A 251 -41.46 -9.88 -23.00
CA PRO A 251 -42.83 -10.40 -22.99
C PRO A 251 -42.89 -11.83 -23.54
N THR A 252 -43.52 -12.71 -22.78
CA THR A 252 -43.80 -14.10 -23.16
C THR A 252 -44.72 -14.16 -24.38
N LYS A 253 -44.25 -14.77 -25.47
CA LYS A 253 -45.11 -15.10 -26.62
C LYS A 253 -46.05 -16.25 -26.26
N PRO A 254 -47.33 -16.23 -26.68
CA PRO A 254 -48.25 -17.34 -26.44
C PRO A 254 -47.84 -18.57 -27.28
N MET A 255 -47.77 -19.74 -26.64
CA MET A 255 -47.61 -21.02 -27.32
C MET A 255 -48.84 -21.31 -28.18
N LYS A 256 -48.62 -21.66 -29.46
CA LYS A 256 -49.66 -22.22 -30.32
C LYS A 256 -49.98 -23.63 -29.84
N ALA A 257 -51.25 -23.87 -29.52
CA ALA A 257 -51.79 -25.20 -29.35
C ALA A 257 -51.81 -25.95 -30.70
N TYR A 258 -51.40 -27.20 -30.68
CA TYR A 258 -51.81 -28.23 -31.64
C TYR A 258 -52.86 -29.10 -30.98
#